data_AF-A0A286C5Y9-F1
#
_entry.id   AF-A0A286C5Y9-F1
#
_cell.length_a   1.000
_cell.length_b   1.000
_cell.length_c   1.000
_cell.angle_alpha   90.00
_cell.angle_beta   90.00
_cell.angle_gamma   90.00
#
_symmetry.space_group_name_H-M   'P 1'
#
loop_
_entity.id
_entity.type
_entity.pdbx_description
1 polymer ?
#
loop_
_entity_poly.entity_id
_entity_poly.type
_entity_poly.pdbx_seq_one_letter_code
_entity_poly.pdbx_strand_id
1 'polypeptide(L)'
;MKTVIFALLSILILSSCVTRGKMTGVHEGMTKAEVIRAAGDPDGYQRSGEYEVLFYIDRSAGNWSAFSTSYRDVVDYSVILKDDHVVEYGPGRTHQRASGATPFVRMPAR
;
A
#
# COMPACT_ATOMS: atom_id res chain seq x y z
N MET A 1 32.61 26.88 -18.61
CA MET A 1 31.94 26.97 -17.28
C MET A 1 30.41 26.88 -17.39
N LYS A 2 29.74 27.69 -18.22
CA LYS A 2 28.27 27.60 -18.43
C LYS A 2 27.77 26.22 -18.88
N THR A 3 28.48 25.55 -19.78
CA THR A 3 28.13 24.21 -20.27
C THR A 3 28.22 23.12 -19.20
N VAL A 4 29.19 23.24 -18.30
CA VAL A 4 29.33 22.32 -17.15
C VAL A 4 28.18 22.52 -16.16
N ILE A 5 27.79 23.78 -15.91
CA ILE A 5 26.66 24.12 -15.04
C ILE A 5 25.35 23.56 -15.61
N PHE A 6 25.12 23.71 -16.92
CA PHE A 6 23.93 23.14 -17.56
C PHE A 6 23.90 21.61 -17.51
N ALA A 7 25.04 20.94 -17.69
CA ALA A 7 25.12 19.48 -17.58
C ALA A 7 24.83 18.99 -16.15
N LEU A 8 25.37 19.68 -15.13
CA LEU A 8 25.17 19.35 -13.72
C LEU A 8 23.72 19.60 -13.28
N LEU A 9 23.10 20.68 -13.77
CA LEU A 9 21.69 20.97 -13.52
C LEU A 9 20.80 19.87 -14.10
N SER A 10 21.05 19.45 -15.35
CA SER A 10 20.27 18.41 -16.03
C SER A 10 20.32 17.06 -15.30
N ILE A 11 21.47 16.63 -14.78
CA ILE A 11 21.59 15.37 -14.03
C ILE A 11 20.75 15.40 -12.73
N LEU A 12 20.66 16.57 -12.09
CA LEU A 12 19.89 16.76 -10.85
C LEU A 12 18.37 16.64 -11.08
N ILE A 13 17.86 17.08 -12.24
CA ILE A 13 16.42 17.04 -12.53
C ILE A 13 15.92 15.63 -12.87
N LEU A 14 16.78 14.75 -13.39
CA LEU A 14 16.42 13.35 -13.68
C LEU A 14 16.36 12.45 -12.43
N SER A 15 16.67 12.98 -11.25
CA SER A 15 16.69 12.21 -9.99
C SER A 15 15.32 12.12 -9.30
N SER A 16 14.22 12.51 -9.95
CA SER A 16 12.88 12.40 -9.36
C SER A 16 12.44 10.94 -9.30
N CYS A 17 12.86 10.24 -8.26
CA CYS A 17 12.33 8.92 -7.92
C CYS A 17 10.87 9.10 -7.49
N VAL A 18 9.92 8.68 -8.33
CA VAL A 18 8.51 8.59 -7.92
C VAL A 18 8.40 7.47 -6.89
N THR A 19 8.24 7.85 -5.63
CA THR A 19 7.96 6.93 -4.54
C THR A 19 6.56 6.36 -4.74
N ARG A 20 6.49 5.13 -5.25
CA ARG A 20 5.23 4.43 -5.49
C ARG A 20 4.86 3.60 -4.26
N GLY A 21 3.77 3.96 -3.56
CA GLY A 21 3.26 3.18 -2.42
C GLY A 21 2.71 1.82 -2.85
N LYS A 22 2.78 0.81 -1.95
CA LYS A 22 2.40 -0.60 -2.21
C LYS A 22 0.97 -0.80 -2.74
N MET A 23 0.07 0.18 -2.51
CA MET A 23 -1.35 0.13 -2.92
C MET A 23 -1.72 0.99 -4.14
N THR A 24 -0.76 1.65 -4.78
CA THR A 24 -1.04 2.53 -5.94
C THR A 24 -1.63 1.81 -7.17
N GLY A 25 -1.49 0.49 -7.25
CA GLY A 25 -2.02 -0.34 -8.33
C GLY A 25 -3.32 -1.06 -7.99
N VAL A 26 -3.85 -0.92 -6.77
CA VAL A 26 -5.08 -1.60 -6.34
C VAL A 26 -6.27 -0.67 -6.53
N HIS A 27 -7.39 -1.19 -7.04
CA HIS A 27 -8.67 -0.49 -7.14
C HIS A 27 -9.85 -1.42 -6.86
N GLU A 28 -11.03 -0.83 -6.63
CA GLU A 28 -12.29 -1.56 -6.44
C GLU A 28 -12.60 -2.44 -7.67
N GLY A 29 -13.21 -3.59 -7.44
CA GLY A 29 -13.59 -4.56 -8.47
C GLY A 29 -12.45 -5.47 -8.96
N MET A 30 -11.19 -5.26 -8.53
CA MET A 30 -10.11 -6.20 -8.85
C MET A 30 -10.39 -7.58 -8.25
N THR A 31 -10.00 -8.64 -8.96
CA THR A 31 -9.95 -9.98 -8.41
C THR A 31 -8.80 -10.12 -7.40
N LYS A 32 -8.88 -11.11 -6.51
CA LYS A 32 -7.77 -11.45 -5.61
C LYS A 32 -6.45 -11.65 -6.35
N ALA A 33 -6.49 -12.32 -7.50
CA ALA A 33 -5.31 -12.58 -8.32
C ALA A 33 -4.69 -11.29 -8.88
N GLU A 34 -5.51 -10.31 -9.25
CA GLU A 34 -5.04 -9.00 -9.71
C GLU A 34 -4.44 -8.19 -8.57
N VAL A 35 -5.05 -8.23 -7.38
CA VAL A 35 -4.49 -7.61 -6.17
C VAL A 35 -3.12 -8.19 -5.85
N ILE A 36 -2.98 -9.52 -5.86
CA ILE A 36 -1.68 -10.19 -5.60
C ILE A 36 -0.65 -9.80 -6.67
N ARG A 37 -1.07 -9.68 -7.93
CA ARG A 37 -0.18 -9.24 -9.02
C ARG A 37 0.28 -7.80 -8.86
N ALA A 38 -0.59 -6.92 -8.34
CA ALA A 38 -0.31 -5.49 -8.19
C ALA A 38 0.46 -5.16 -6.91
N ALA A 39 0.08 -5.76 -5.77
CA ALA A 39 0.61 -5.44 -4.44
C ALA A 39 1.57 -6.50 -3.87
N GLY A 40 1.70 -7.65 -4.54
CA GLY A 40 2.46 -8.81 -4.08
C GLY A 40 1.64 -9.74 -3.18
N ASP A 41 2.34 -10.70 -2.59
CA ASP A 41 1.73 -11.62 -1.63
C ASP A 41 1.35 -10.89 -0.33
N PRO A 42 0.16 -11.18 0.24
CA PRO A 42 -0.27 -10.60 1.50
C PRO A 42 0.54 -11.17 2.67
N ASP A 43 0.79 -10.31 3.67
CA ASP A 43 1.44 -10.69 4.92
C ASP A 43 0.54 -11.57 5.81
N GLY A 44 -0.77 -11.51 5.58
CA GLY A 44 -1.75 -12.38 6.22
C GLY A 44 -3.13 -12.21 5.58
N TYR A 45 -4.08 -13.08 5.95
CA TYR A 45 -5.46 -12.95 5.51
C TYR A 45 -6.43 -13.44 6.58
N GLN A 46 -7.68 -12.99 6.51
CA GLN A 46 -8.79 -13.48 7.32
C GLN A 46 -10.01 -13.67 6.43
N ARG A 47 -10.77 -14.75 6.61
CA ARG A 47 -11.97 -15.04 5.83
C ARG A 47 -13.19 -15.21 6.74
N SER A 48 -14.31 -14.64 6.33
CA SER A 48 -15.60 -14.77 7.01
C SER A 48 -16.73 -14.82 5.97
N GLY A 49 -17.25 -16.02 5.72
CA GLY A 49 -18.26 -16.25 4.69
C GLY A 49 -17.76 -15.89 3.30
N GLU A 50 -18.53 -15.06 2.59
CA GLU A 50 -18.22 -14.51 1.26
C GLU A 50 -17.10 -13.45 1.29
N TYR A 51 -16.73 -12.96 2.47
CA TYR A 51 -15.76 -11.90 2.62
C TYR A 51 -14.37 -12.44 2.99
N GLU A 52 -13.35 -11.83 2.41
CA GLU A 52 -11.94 -12.09 2.74
C GLU A 52 -11.23 -10.76 2.93
N VAL A 53 -10.30 -10.69 3.87
CA VAL A 53 -9.43 -9.53 4.08
C VAL A 53 -8.00 -9.98 3.86
N LEU A 54 -7.28 -9.25 3.03
CA LEU A 54 -5.84 -9.38 2.85
C LEU A 54 -5.15 -8.26 3.62
N PHE A 55 -4.15 -8.63 4.41
CA PHE A 55 -3.34 -7.70 5.18
C PHE A 55 -1.99 -7.52 4.51
N TYR A 56 -1.58 -6.28 4.36
CA TYR A 56 -0.32 -5.89 3.77
C TYR A 56 0.39 -4.94 4.72
N ILE A 57 1.62 -5.27 5.08
CA ILE A 57 2.49 -4.40 5.86
C ILE A 57 3.47 -3.79 4.86
N ASP A 58 3.34 -2.49 4.62
CA ASP A 58 4.33 -1.74 3.87
C ASP A 58 5.44 -1.33 4.82
N ARG A 59 6.53 -2.08 4.78
CA ARG A 59 7.77 -1.77 5.50
C ARG A 59 8.62 -0.87 4.62
N SER A 60 8.07 0.25 4.17
CA SER A 60 8.88 1.22 3.46
C SER A 60 9.93 1.73 4.45
N ALA A 61 11.19 1.44 4.17
CA ALA A 61 12.27 2.16 4.82
C ALA A 61 12.05 3.64 4.45
N GLY A 62 11.55 4.43 5.40
CA GLY A 62 11.40 5.87 5.24
C GLY A 62 12.70 6.38 4.61
N ASN A 63 12.57 7.05 3.46
CA ASN A 63 13.63 7.47 2.55
C ASN A 63 15.05 7.16 3.03
N TRP A 64 15.79 6.35 2.27
CA TRP A 64 17.24 6.52 2.18
C TRP A 64 17.48 7.99 1.82
N SER A 65 17.74 8.79 2.83
CA SER A 65 18.27 10.13 2.76
C SER A 65 19.48 10.03 3.65
N ALA A 66 20.62 10.49 3.16
CA ALA A 66 21.91 10.45 3.87
C ALA A 66 21.88 11.20 5.23
N PHE A 67 20.74 11.79 5.60
CA PHE A 67 20.52 12.56 6.83
C PHE A 67 19.35 12.06 7.70
N SER A 68 18.68 10.96 7.35
CA SER A 68 17.54 10.46 8.14
C SER A 68 17.99 9.40 9.16
N THR A 69 18.29 9.83 10.39
CA THR A 69 18.29 8.92 11.53
C THR A 69 16.84 8.67 11.94
N SER A 70 16.35 7.48 11.59
CA SER A 70 15.29 6.77 12.31
C SER A 70 13.88 7.33 12.21
N TYR A 71 13.14 7.00 11.14
CA TYR A 71 11.73 6.60 11.27
C TYR A 71 11.41 5.57 10.17
N ARG A 72 11.14 4.33 10.59
CA ARG A 72 10.61 3.29 9.72
C ARG A 72 9.09 3.44 9.73
N ASP A 73 8.57 4.18 8.75
CA ASP A 73 7.13 4.29 8.57
C ASP A 73 6.58 2.93 8.13
N VAL A 74 5.93 2.24 9.06
CA VAL A 74 5.21 1.01 8.78
C VAL A 74 3.77 1.38 8.53
N VAL A 75 3.32 1.28 7.29
CA VAL A 75 1.92 1.51 6.93
C VAL A 75 1.25 0.15 6.80
N ASP A 76 0.29 -0.11 7.67
CA ASP A 76 -0.59 -1.27 7.55
C ASP A 76 -1.68 -0.93 6.52
N TYR A 77 -1.86 -1.81 5.54
CA TYR A 77 -2.91 -1.74 4.53
C TYR A 77 -3.81 -2.96 4.65
N SER A 78 -5.07 -2.76 4.30
CA SER A 78 -6.06 -3.81 4.22
C SER A 78 -6.81 -3.73 2.90
N VAL A 79 -7.08 -4.91 2.32
CA VAL A 79 -7.92 -5.08 1.14
C VAL A 79 -9.05 -6.03 1.54
N ILE A 80 -10.28 -5.55 1.45
CA ILE A 80 -11.49 -6.32 1.71
C ILE A 80 -12.04 -6.78 0.36
N LEU A 81 -12.25 -8.08 0.25
CA LEU A 81 -12.85 -8.74 -0.87
C LEU A 81 -14.21 -9.31 -0.47
N LYS A 82 -15.12 -9.34 -1.43
CA LYS A 82 -16.37 -10.09 -1.39
C LYS A 82 -16.47 -10.88 -2.69
N ASP A 83 -16.76 -12.17 -2.61
CA ASP A 83 -16.91 -13.03 -3.79
C ASP A 83 -15.69 -12.95 -4.73
N ASP A 84 -14.48 -12.94 -4.16
CA ASP A 84 -13.18 -12.81 -4.84
C ASP A 84 -12.86 -11.43 -5.43
N HIS A 85 -13.73 -10.42 -5.28
CA HIS A 85 -13.53 -9.07 -5.83
C HIS A 85 -13.35 -8.03 -4.73
N VAL A 86 -12.46 -7.04 -4.96
CA VAL A 86 -12.22 -5.93 -4.04
C VAL A 86 -13.46 -5.08 -3.89
N VAL A 87 -13.94 -4.93 -2.66
CA VAL A 87 -15.02 -4.01 -2.29
C VAL A 87 -14.49 -2.77 -1.56
N GLU A 88 -13.35 -2.88 -0.89
CA GLU A 88 -12.76 -1.77 -0.15
C GLU A 88 -11.25 -1.98 0.06
N TYR A 89 -10.42 -0.94 -0.05
CA TYR A 89 -8.98 -1.06 0.16
C TYR A 89 -8.35 0.26 0.63
N GLY A 90 -7.22 0.20 1.35
CA GLY A 90 -6.48 1.39 1.80
C GLY A 90 -5.78 1.23 3.16
N PRO A 91 -5.21 2.32 3.71
CA PRO A 91 -4.42 2.28 4.94
C PRO A 91 -5.30 2.04 6.17
N GLY A 92 -4.74 1.34 7.16
CA GLY A 92 -5.41 0.96 8.39
C GLY A 92 -5.66 -0.55 8.50
N ARG A 93 -5.86 -1.00 9.75
CA ARG A 93 -6.20 -2.39 10.07
C ARG A 93 -7.71 -2.60 9.98
N THR A 94 -8.09 -3.78 9.54
CA THR A 94 -9.49 -4.23 9.53
C THR A 94 -9.71 -5.21 10.68
N HIS A 95 -10.80 -5.05 11.41
CA HIS A 95 -11.22 -6.00 12.43
C HIS A 95 -12.54 -6.66 12.03
N GLN A 96 -12.66 -7.94 12.36
CA GLN A 96 -13.91 -8.67 12.22
C GLN A 96 -14.93 -8.14 13.25
N ARG A 97 -16.10 -7.71 12.78
CA ARG A 97 -17.24 -7.34 13.62
C ARG A 97 -18.18 -8.53 13.74
N ALA A 98 -18.57 -8.86 14.97
CA ALA A 98 -19.40 -10.03 15.28
C ALA A 98 -20.86 -9.93 14.76
N SER A 99 -21.34 -8.74 14.36
CA SER A 99 -22.68 -8.56 13.79
C SER A 99 -22.79 -7.32 12.89
N GLY A 100 -23.26 -7.51 11.65
CA GLY A 100 -23.51 -6.46 10.64
C GLY A 100 -23.48 -6.98 9.19
N ALA A 101 -24.03 -6.21 8.24
CA ALA A 101 -24.09 -6.58 6.81
C ALA A 101 -22.70 -6.67 6.13
N THR A 102 -21.69 -5.99 6.68
CA THR A 102 -20.28 -6.17 6.35
C THR A 102 -19.53 -6.69 7.59
N PRO A 103 -18.91 -7.88 7.54
CA PRO A 103 -18.26 -8.49 8.70
C PRO A 103 -16.94 -7.82 9.08
N PHE A 104 -16.51 -6.80 8.34
CA PHE A 104 -15.21 -6.17 8.44
C PHE A 104 -15.34 -4.65 8.47
N VAL A 105 -14.62 -4.00 9.39
CA VAL A 105 -14.58 -2.55 9.52
C VAL A 105 -13.14 -2.09 9.59
N ARG A 106 -12.78 -1.11 8.76
CA ARG A 106 -11.46 -0.48 8.80
C ARG A 106 -11.37 0.54 9.93
N MET A 107 -10.28 0.47 10.66
CA MET A 107 -9.88 1.52 11.60
C MET A 107 -8.92 2.46 10.86
N PRO A 108 -9.21 3.77 10.80
CA PRO A 108 -8.29 4.72 10.18
C PRO A 108 -6.93 4.66 10.88
N ALA A 109 -5.85 4.76 10.10
CA ALA A 109 -4.50 4.92 10.63
C ALA A 109 -4.45 6.20 11.48
N ARG A 110 -3.84 6.12 12.67
CA ARG A 110 -3.61 7.26 13.57
C ARG A 110 -2.45 8.12 13.09
#